data_AF-A0A2M7NBB6-F1
#
_entry.id   AF-A0A2M7NBB6-F1
#
_cell.length_a   1.000
_cell.length_b   1.000
_cell.length_c   1.000
_cell.angle_alpha   90.00
_cell.angle_beta   90.00
_cell.angle_gamma   90.00
#
_symmetry.space_group_name_H-M   'P 1'
#
loop_
_entity.id
_entity.type
_entity.pdbx_description
1 polymer ?
#
loop_
_entity_poly.entity_id
_entity_poly.type
_entity_poly.pdbx_seq_one_letter_code
_entity_poly.pdbx_strand_id
1 'polypeptide(L)' 'MSVSLRLPKDISSRLQTLAQLTGRSKTFYMIEAIRDHLDDLEDLYLAEQRLVEIRAGRSTTHTLAEVMERYGLEG' A
#
# COMPACT_ATOMS: atom_id res chain seq x y z
N MET A 1 -18.13 -7.74 9.43
CA MET A 1 -17.83 -8.96 8.66
C MET A 1 -16.67 -9.67 9.35
N SER A 2 -16.62 -11.01 9.38
CA SER A 2 -15.50 -11.76 9.98
C SER A 2 -14.76 -12.57 8.93
N VAL A 3 -13.43 -12.62 9.05
CA VAL A 3 -12.54 -13.39 8.17
C VAL A 3 -11.76 -14.37 9.05
N SER A 4 -11.61 -15.61 8.58
CA SER A 4 -10.77 -16.62 9.23
C SER A 4 -9.49 -16.81 8.41
N LEU A 5 -8.33 -16.65 9.05
CA LEU A 5 -7.02 -16.76 8.42
C LEU A 5 -6.25 -17.94 9.05
N ARG A 6 -5.63 -18.78 8.22
CA ARG A 6 -4.63 -19.74 8.69
C ARG A 6 -3.26 -19.10 8.62
N LEU A 7 -2.68 -18.84 9.78
CA LEU A 7 -1.35 -18.26 9.88
C LEU A 7 -0.28 -19.34 10.04
N PRO A 8 0.88 -19.19 9.38
CA PRO A 8 2.08 -19.92 9.72
C PRO A 8 2.42 -19.80 11.21
N LYS A 9 3.04 -20.84 11.78
CA LYS A 9 3.29 -20.95 13.23
C LYS A 9 4.18 -19.80 13.73
N ASP A 10 5.20 -19.45 12.97
CA ASP A 10 6.13 -18.36 13.26
C ASP A 10 5.43 -17.00 13.35
N ILE A 11 4.53 -16.69 12.41
CA ILE A 11 3.75 -15.44 12.41
C ILE A 11 2.82 -15.40 13.63
N SER A 12 2.10 -16.50 13.91
CA SER A 12 1.23 -16.59 15.08
C SER A 12 1.98 -16.39 16.39
N SER A 13 3.19 -16.95 16.50
CA SER A 13 4.07 -16.77 17.66
C SER A 13 4.54 -15.31 17.80
N ARG A 14 4.99 -14.67 16.71
CA ARG A 14 5.40 -13.26 16.73
C ARG A 14 4.26 -12.33 17.16
N LEU A 15 3.06 -12.55 16.62
CA LEU A 15 1.86 -11.78 17.01
C LEU A 15 1.49 -12.00 18.48
N GLN A 16 1.66 -13.21 19.00
CA GLN A 16 1.43 -13.51 20.43
C GLN A 16 2.40 -12.75 21.33
N THR A 17 3.69 -12.76 21.02
CA THR A 17 4.71 -12.04 21.78
C THR A 17 4.44 -10.54 21.74
N LEU A 18 4.17 -9.98 20.56
CA LEU A 18 3.90 -8.56 20.41
C LEU A 18 2.67 -8.12 21.20
N ALA A 19 1.59 -8.91 21.13
CA ALA A 19 0.37 -8.68 21.91
C ALA A 19 0.62 -8.67 23.42
N GLN A 20 1.45 -9.60 23.93
CA GLN A 20 1.80 -9.66 25.35
C GLN A 20 2.63 -8.46 25.80
N LEU A 21 3.57 -8.01 24.96
CA LEU A 21 4.47 -6.91 25.29
C LEU A 21 3.75 -5.55 25.32
N THR A 22 2.73 -5.37 24.50
CA THR A 22 2.07 -4.06 24.34
C THR A 22 0.67 -3.99 24.96
N GLY A 23 0.14 -5.12 25.42
CA GLY A 23 -1.24 -5.22 25.93
C GLY A 23 -2.32 -5.08 24.87
N ARG A 24 -1.97 -5.11 23.57
CA ARG A 24 -2.93 -5.07 22.46
C ARG A 24 -3.28 -6.49 21.99
N SER A 25 -4.43 -6.64 21.31
CA SER A 25 -4.85 -7.95 20.79
C SER A 25 -4.06 -8.33 19.54
N LYS A 26 -3.97 -9.63 19.24
CA LYS A 26 -3.41 -10.10 17.95
C LYS A 26 -4.18 -9.52 16.76
N THR A 27 -5.50 -9.41 16.90
CA THR A 27 -6.38 -8.88 15.85
C THR A 27 -6.04 -7.44 15.51
N PHE A 28 -5.71 -6.62 16.50
CA PHE A 28 -5.24 -5.25 16.25
C PHE A 28 -4.03 -5.24 15.32
N TYR A 29 -3.01 -6.03 15.61
CA TYR A 29 -1.80 -6.11 14.78
C TYR A 29 -2.03 -6.72 13.40
N MET A 30 -2.91 -7.72 13.29
CA MET A 30 -3.29 -8.26 11.99
C MET A 30 -3.96 -7.21 11.12
N ILE A 31 -4.85 -6.40 11.69
CA ILE A 31 -5.55 -5.34 10.94
C ILE A 31 -4.57 -4.24 10.53
N GLU A 32 -3.71 -3.77 11.44
CA GLU A 32 -2.71 -2.73 11.10
C GLU A 32 -1.77 -3.22 9.99
N ALA A 33 -1.26 -4.45 10.08
CA ALA A 33 -0.39 -5.00 9.03
C ALA A 33 -1.10 -5.14 7.66
N ILE A 34 -2.40 -5.45 7.65
CA ILE A 34 -3.19 -5.48 6.42
C ILE A 34 -3.37 -4.06 5.89
N ARG A 35 -3.67 -3.10 6.75
CA ARG A 35 -3.91 -1.70 6.35
C ARG A 35 -2.66 -1.10 5.73
N ASP A 36 -1.53 -1.21 6.43
CA ASP A 36 -0.25 -0.67 5.96
C ASP A 36 0.14 -1.28 4.59
N HIS A 37 -0.16 -2.56 4.36
CA HIS A 37 0.14 -3.19 3.08
C HIS A 37 -0.89 -2.88 1.98
N LEU A 38 -2.14 -2.58 2.35
CA LEU A 38 -3.17 -2.23 1.38
C LEU A 38 -2.84 -0.90 0.70
N ASP A 39 -2.35 0.09 1.46
CA ASP A 39 -1.93 1.38 0.91
C ASP A 39 -0.86 1.19 -0.20
N ASP A 40 0.17 0.37 0.07
CA ASP A 40 1.22 0.03 -0.91
C ASP A 40 0.65 -0.67 -2.16
N LEU A 41 -0.29 -1.60 -1.97
CA LEU A 41 -0.90 -2.37 -3.07
C LEU A 41 -1.79 -1.48 -3.94
N GLU A 42 -2.56 -0.57 -3.35
CA GLU A 42 -3.40 0.37 -4.07
C GLU A 42 -2.55 1.33 -4.91
N ASP A 43 -1.46 1.87 -4.34
CA ASP A 43 -0.52 2.74 -5.06
C ASP A 43 0.15 2.01 -6.23
N LEU A 44 0.62 0.78 -6.01
CA LEU A 44 1.22 -0.05 -7.06
C LEU A 44 0.22 -0.32 -8.19
N TYR A 45 -0.99 -0.75 -7.84
CA TYR A 45 -2.02 -1.10 -8.82
C TYR A 45 -2.42 0.11 -9.67
N LEU A 46 -2.56 1.29 -9.05
CA LEU A 46 -2.84 2.53 -9.77
C LEU A 46 -1.70 2.90 -10.71
N ALA A 47 -0.44 2.77 -10.28
CA ALA A 47 0.72 3.06 -11.11
C ALA A 47 0.82 2.10 -12.32
N GLU A 48 0.63 0.81 -12.10
CA GLU A 48 0.62 -0.20 -13.16
C GLU A 48 -0.50 0.05 -14.16
N GLN A 49 -1.71 0.33 -13.68
CA GLN A 49 -2.84 0.67 -14.54
C GLN A 49 -2.54 1.90 -15.40
N ARG A 50 -1.94 2.95 -14.82
CA ARG A 50 -1.53 4.14 -15.58
C ARG A 50 -0.49 3.82 -16.65
N LEU A 51 0.48 2.97 -16.35
CA LEU A 51 1.48 2.54 -17.32
C LEU A 51 0.85 1.77 -18.49
N VAL A 52 -0.14 0.91 -18.22
CA VAL A 52 -0.88 0.18 -19.25
C VAL A 52 -1.62 1.17 -20.16
N GLU A 53 -2.32 2.16 -19.61
CA GLU A 53 -3.04 3.17 -20.40
C GLU A 53 -2.11 4.04 -21.25
N ILE A 54 -0.95 4.43 -20.71
CA ILE A 54 0.09 5.17 -21.46
C ILE A 54 0.58 4.32 -22.64
N ARG A 55 0.94 3.06 -22.41
CA ARG A 55 1.42 2.14 -23.46
C ARG A 55 0.37 1.88 -24.52
N ALA A 56 -0.91 1.89 -24.15
CA ALA A 56 -2.02 1.74 -25.08
C ALA A 56 -2.41 3.04 -25.80
N GLY A 57 -1.71 4.15 -25.55
CA GLY A 57 -2.01 5.46 -26.15
C GLY A 57 -3.30 6.10 -25.67
N ARG A 58 -3.86 5.64 -24.54
CA ARG A 58 -5.12 6.13 -23.96
C ARG A 58 -4.93 7.17 -22.86
N SER A 59 -3.68 7.50 -22.55
CA SER A 59 -3.34 8.51 -21.53
C SER A 59 -2.31 9.51 -22.07
N THR A 60 -2.55 10.79 -21.80
CA THR A 60 -1.62 11.88 -22.14
C THR A 60 -0.47 11.91 -21.16
N THR A 61 0.75 12.01 -21.68
CA THR A 61 1.96 12.24 -20.90
C THR A 61 2.41 13.69 -21.03
N HIS A 62 2.96 14.26 -19.95
CA HIS A 62 3.61 15.57 -19.96
C HIS A 62 5.08 15.41 -19.59
N THR A 63 5.94 16.26 -20.13
CA THR A 63 7.33 16.32 -19.71
C THR A 63 7.44 16.94 -18.32
N LEU A 64 8.52 16.66 -17.60
CA LEU A 64 8.75 17.26 -16.29
C LEU A 64 8.80 18.81 -16.39
N ALA A 65 9.43 19.35 -17.43
CA ALA A 65 9.51 20.80 -17.66
C ALA A 65 8.13 21.43 -17.79
N GLU A 66 7.24 20.88 -18.64
CA GLU A 66 5.87 21.37 -18.81
C GLU A 66 5.07 21.36 -17.50
N VAL A 67 5.32 20.37 -16.64
CA VAL A 67 4.66 20.26 -15.33
C VAL A 67 5.23 21.29 -14.35
N MET A 68 6.56 21.45 -14.30
CA MET A 68 7.22 22.42 -13.43
C MET A 68 6.80 23.86 -13.78
N GLU A 69 6.76 24.21 -15.07
CA GLU A 69 6.29 25.51 -15.55
C GLU A 69 4.84 25.75 -15.12
N ARG A 70 3.94 24.79 -15.37
CA ARG A 70 2.51 24.88 -15.06
C ARG A 70 2.23 25.15 -13.59
N TYR A 71 3.02 24.59 -12.70
CA TYR A 71 2.84 24.72 -11.25
C TYR A 71 3.76 25.74 -10.59
N GLY A 72 4.58 26.48 -11.36
CA GLY A 72 5.50 27.48 -10.83
C GLY A 72 6.59 26.89 -9.94
N LEU A 73 7.02 25.66 -10.23
CA LEU A 73 8.04 24.92 -9.48
C LEU A 73 9.44 25.05 -10.11
N GLU A 74 9.61 25.96 -11.07
CA GLU A 74 10.90 26.27 -11.68
C GLU A 74 11.74 27.10 -10.70
N GLY A 75 12.59 26.43 -9.93
CA GLY A 75 13.52 27.02 -8.96
C GLY A 75 14.73 26.14 -8.73
#